data_AF-A0A351I166-F1
#
_entry.id   AF-A0A351I166-F1
#
_cell.length_a   1.000
_cell.length_b   1.000
_cell.length_c   1.000
_cell.angle_alpha   90.00
_cell.angle_beta   90.00
_cell.angle_gamma   90.00
#
_symmetry.space_group_name_H-M   'P 1'
#
loop_
_entity.id
_entity.type
_entity.pdbx_description
1 polymer ?
#
loop_
_entity_poly.entity_id
_entity_poly.type
_entity_poly.pdbx_seq_one_letter_code
_entity_poly.pdbx_strand_id
1 'polypeptide(L)'
;MGTRQRRIPRPRAARKRPGDPARNPPGPGAQRRGAGGLLAPPPSQGQRELPPLARLGLEGALVSLRRGRGRARGLSQGGGHGRSRASGPGVGRPSRRDALRSAARGGAARLRAAGHRLLRGSRRPGLHHGAQADRGLLPAPLRLRDGLAAPVRLGRAFRRGRGPLRDARGGGGLNVARPKRFADAISTEKDWRKAVAEAARAARAKLGPSPCDLALVFVSQAWDDFDPRKLSPLLAKHLAPLHTLGCNASGVLAGRREVEGKPAVAILAMSLPDVRVHGFILAPKELERMEDGRALVACLDLYPTDRPKFLAFCDPASCDPERLAALCNQAYPGAPLIGGLSSGPLLRRSAWMILDTEVVESGTAAVALTGPIEFQTVVAQGCRPIGEALVITRAEDRVLYELGGRPPLEVLRETLSSCTPEDQRLARKALFAGLLIDEKRAGARRGDFLIRNLLGFDQDMGSLKVGASLRRGQTMQFQLRDAQTSDSDLKSMLAALPDAGSAPRGALLVNCCGRGQGLYGDGDHDSALVQSMRGPMPMAGFFASGEYGPVDGRNFVHGSTSSLVVIR
;
A
#
# COMPACT_ATOMS: atom_id res chain seq x y z
N MET A 1 -38.06 52.37 -6.35
CA MET A 1 -37.39 53.07 -7.47
C MET A 1 -36.11 52.29 -7.80
N GLY A 2 -35.72 51.99 -9.03
CA GLY A 2 -36.34 52.24 -10.33
C GLY A 2 -35.45 51.72 -11.48
N THR A 3 -35.76 50.51 -11.98
CA THR A 3 -35.55 50.03 -13.37
C THR A 3 -34.30 50.40 -14.19
N ARG A 4 -33.61 49.38 -14.72
CA ARG A 4 -33.57 49.13 -16.19
C ARG A 4 -33.10 47.71 -16.55
N GLN A 5 -33.97 46.95 -17.21
CA GLN A 5 -33.65 45.65 -17.82
C GLN A 5 -33.09 45.85 -19.24
N ARG A 6 -32.25 44.92 -19.72
CA ARG A 6 -32.05 44.65 -21.16
C ARG A 6 -32.54 43.24 -21.49
N ARG A 7 -33.01 43.03 -22.73
CA ARG A 7 -33.85 41.90 -23.14
C ARG A 7 -33.36 41.29 -24.47
N ILE A 8 -33.54 39.95 -24.60
CA ILE A 8 -33.80 39.19 -25.86
C ILE A 8 -32.57 38.96 -26.78
N PRO A 9 -32.48 37.85 -27.56
CA PRO A 9 -33.45 36.75 -27.81
C PRO A 9 -33.01 35.31 -27.43
N ARG A 10 -34.00 34.39 -27.41
CA ARG A 10 -33.84 32.93 -27.52
C ARG A 10 -34.22 32.47 -28.96
N PRO A 11 -33.65 31.38 -29.50
CA PRO A 11 -34.25 30.66 -30.62
C PRO A 11 -35.39 29.70 -30.17
N ARG A 12 -36.27 29.35 -31.11
CA ARG A 12 -37.51 28.58 -30.88
C ARG A 12 -37.30 27.06 -30.99
N ALA A 13 -38.13 26.30 -30.29
CA ALA A 13 -38.31 24.86 -30.49
C ALA A 13 -39.36 24.56 -31.59
N ALA A 14 -39.21 23.45 -32.29
CA ALA A 14 -40.21 22.88 -33.20
C ALA A 14 -40.83 21.59 -32.62
N ARG A 15 -42.08 21.28 -32.98
CA ARG A 15 -42.90 20.19 -32.39
C ARG A 15 -42.98 18.93 -33.26
N LYS A 16 -43.20 17.79 -32.59
CA LYS A 16 -43.59 16.46 -33.12
C LYS A 16 -44.85 16.48 -34.00
N ARG A 17 -45.02 15.50 -34.91
CA ARG A 17 -45.96 14.33 -34.82
C ARG A 17 -45.87 13.36 -36.03
N PRO A 18 -46.50 12.15 -36.02
CA PRO A 18 -45.94 10.92 -36.63
C PRO A 18 -46.79 10.23 -37.73
N GLY A 19 -46.30 9.10 -38.28
CA GLY A 19 -47.07 8.11 -39.07
C GLY A 19 -46.30 6.80 -39.32
N ASP A 20 -46.97 5.66 -39.11
CA ASP A 20 -46.56 4.23 -39.28
C ASP A 20 -47.24 3.63 -40.55
N PRO A 21 -47.17 2.32 -40.93
CA PRO A 21 -46.12 1.29 -40.78
C PRO A 21 -45.89 0.40 -42.06
N ALA A 22 -45.04 -0.65 -41.92
CA ALA A 22 -45.12 -2.01 -42.54
C ALA A 22 -44.61 -2.30 -43.98
N ARG A 23 -43.68 -3.29 -44.11
CA ARG A 23 -43.85 -4.64 -44.74
C ARG A 23 -42.52 -5.33 -45.13
N ASN A 24 -42.40 -6.61 -44.74
CA ASN A 24 -41.52 -7.66 -45.31
C ASN A 24 -42.41 -8.59 -46.21
N PRO A 25 -41.88 -9.61 -46.91
CA PRO A 25 -40.62 -9.76 -47.68
C PRO A 25 -40.98 -10.08 -49.18
N PRO A 26 -40.17 -10.73 -50.07
CA PRO A 26 -39.84 -12.17 -49.98
C PRO A 26 -38.47 -12.63 -50.59
N GLY A 27 -38.14 -13.90 -50.40
CA GLY A 27 -37.38 -14.74 -51.36
C GLY A 27 -38.26 -15.94 -51.77
N PRO A 28 -37.78 -17.00 -52.45
CA PRO A 28 -36.41 -17.27 -52.95
C PRO A 28 -36.36 -17.53 -54.48
N GLY A 29 -35.17 -17.81 -55.04
CA GLY A 29 -35.01 -18.25 -56.42
C GLY A 29 -33.88 -19.28 -56.58
N ALA A 30 -34.20 -20.46 -57.09
CA ALA A 30 -33.25 -21.56 -57.28
C ALA A 30 -32.92 -21.78 -58.77
N GLN A 31 -31.71 -22.24 -59.08
CA GLN A 31 -31.46 -23.00 -60.32
C GLN A 31 -30.36 -24.05 -60.12
N ARG A 32 -30.51 -25.17 -60.85
CA ARG A 32 -29.72 -26.41 -60.74
C ARG A 32 -28.75 -26.59 -61.91
N ARG A 33 -27.67 -27.37 -61.68
CA ARG A 33 -27.07 -28.44 -62.52
C ARG A 33 -25.57 -28.56 -62.13
N GLY A 34 -24.93 -29.73 -62.04
CA GLY A 34 -25.39 -31.13 -62.18
C GLY A 34 -24.18 -32.09 -62.20
N ALA A 35 -24.42 -33.41 -62.02
CA ALA A 35 -23.44 -34.51 -61.94
C ALA A 35 -22.45 -34.46 -60.75
N GLY A 36 -21.99 -35.59 -60.17
CA GLY A 36 -22.33 -36.99 -60.39
C GLY A 36 -21.15 -37.90 -59.99
N GLY A 37 -21.35 -38.86 -59.08
CA GLY A 37 -20.31 -39.80 -58.66
C GLY A 37 -20.63 -40.57 -57.37
N LEU A 38 -20.74 -41.89 -57.46
CA LEU A 38 -20.80 -42.80 -56.32
C LEU A 38 -19.40 -43.11 -55.80
N LEU A 39 -19.18 -43.13 -54.48
CA LEU A 39 -18.11 -43.92 -53.83
C LEU A 39 -18.30 -44.02 -52.29
N ALA A 40 -18.19 -45.25 -51.81
CA ALA A 40 -17.95 -45.80 -50.44
C ALA A 40 -18.17 -44.97 -49.14
N PRO A 41 -18.67 -45.62 -48.05
CA PRO A 41 -18.74 -45.00 -46.72
C PRO A 41 -17.38 -45.00 -45.99
N PRO A 42 -17.01 -43.92 -45.28
CA PRO A 42 -15.84 -43.89 -44.39
C PRO A 42 -16.16 -44.45 -42.97
N PRO A 43 -15.14 -44.84 -42.19
CA PRO A 43 -15.31 -45.63 -40.97
C PRO A 43 -15.69 -44.84 -39.70
N SER A 44 -15.90 -45.59 -38.63
CA SER A 44 -16.29 -45.15 -37.29
C SER A 44 -15.45 -44.01 -36.70
N GLN A 45 -16.11 -43.15 -35.92
CA GLN A 45 -15.48 -42.01 -35.23
C GLN A 45 -14.52 -42.48 -34.14
N GLY A 46 -13.22 -42.42 -34.43
CA GLY A 46 -12.17 -42.47 -33.42
C GLY A 46 -12.11 -41.18 -32.59
N GLN A 47 -11.68 -41.31 -31.34
CA GLN A 47 -11.46 -40.21 -30.40
C GLN A 47 -10.51 -39.17 -31.02
N ARG A 48 -10.89 -37.89 -31.00
CA ARG A 48 -9.95 -36.78 -31.25
C ARG A 48 -9.35 -36.32 -29.93
N GLU A 49 -8.14 -36.80 -29.65
CA GLU A 49 -7.30 -36.22 -28.60
C GLU A 49 -7.06 -34.72 -28.87
N LEU A 50 -7.20 -33.90 -27.83
CA LEU A 50 -6.82 -32.49 -27.88
C LEU A 50 -5.29 -32.37 -27.73
N PRO A 51 -4.62 -31.53 -28.54
CA PRO A 51 -3.16 -31.45 -28.53
C PRO A 51 -2.61 -30.83 -27.22
N PRO A 52 -1.41 -31.23 -26.76
CA PRO A 52 -0.85 -30.74 -25.49
C PRO A 52 -0.63 -29.22 -25.42
N LEU A 53 -0.78 -28.66 -24.21
CA LEU A 53 -0.76 -27.22 -23.89
C LEU A 53 0.54 -26.44 -24.19
N ALA A 54 1.56 -27.07 -24.78
CA ALA A 54 2.86 -26.47 -25.09
C ALA A 54 2.77 -25.26 -26.05
N ARG A 55 1.71 -25.13 -26.87
CA ARG A 55 1.59 -24.07 -27.90
C ARG A 55 1.09 -22.71 -27.41
N LEU A 56 0.62 -22.56 -26.17
CA LEU A 56 0.16 -21.25 -25.64
C LEU A 56 1.28 -20.42 -24.97
N GLY A 57 2.47 -21.00 -24.76
CA GLY A 57 3.65 -20.29 -24.23
C GLY A 57 3.47 -19.67 -22.85
N LEU A 58 2.48 -20.13 -22.06
CA LEU A 58 2.13 -19.58 -20.75
C LEU A 58 3.23 -19.75 -19.68
N GLU A 59 4.28 -20.53 -19.95
CA GLU A 59 5.41 -20.69 -19.02
C GLU A 59 6.00 -19.35 -18.56
N GLY A 60 6.12 -18.36 -19.45
CA GLY A 60 6.61 -17.03 -19.06
C GLY A 60 5.75 -16.30 -18.02
N ALA A 61 4.43 -16.55 -18.02
CA ALA A 61 3.48 -15.99 -17.04
C ALA A 61 3.48 -16.74 -15.70
N LEU A 62 3.83 -18.02 -15.74
CA LEU A 62 3.67 -18.96 -14.64
C LEU A 62 5.02 -19.21 -13.91
N VAL A 63 6.15 -19.02 -14.59
CA VAL A 63 7.51 -19.11 -14.03
C VAL A 63 7.85 -17.92 -13.15
N SER A 64 7.35 -16.72 -13.46
CA SER A 64 7.47 -15.52 -12.62
C SER A 64 6.85 -15.73 -11.23
N LEU A 65 5.72 -16.43 -11.16
CA LEU A 65 5.04 -16.81 -9.91
C LEU A 65 5.73 -17.95 -9.14
N ARG A 66 6.55 -18.79 -9.80
CA ARG A 66 7.28 -19.90 -9.14
C ARG A 66 8.51 -19.47 -8.33
N ARG A 67 9.09 -18.29 -8.58
CA ARG A 67 10.38 -17.87 -7.97
C ARG A 67 10.30 -17.46 -6.47
N GLY A 68 9.12 -17.49 -5.85
CA GLY A 68 8.91 -17.08 -4.46
C GLY A 68 9.25 -18.11 -3.36
N ARG A 69 9.79 -19.30 -3.68
CA ARG A 69 10.06 -20.36 -2.67
C ARG A 69 11.39 -21.09 -2.90
N GLY A 70 12.47 -20.57 -2.30
CA GLY A 70 13.72 -21.32 -2.07
C GLY A 70 13.78 -21.82 -0.62
N ARG A 71 13.66 -23.14 -0.41
CA ARG A 71 13.68 -23.76 0.93
C ARG A 71 15.09 -23.74 1.55
N ALA A 72 15.18 -23.33 2.81
CA ALA A 72 16.31 -23.69 3.66
C ALA A 72 16.16 -25.14 4.16
N ARG A 73 17.07 -26.03 3.74
CA ARG A 73 17.47 -27.23 4.48
C ARG A 73 18.96 -27.46 4.21
N GLY A 74 19.78 -27.41 5.26
CA GLY A 74 21.19 -27.78 5.17
C GLY A 74 21.37 -29.29 5.29
N LEU A 75 22.47 -29.78 4.73
CA LEU A 75 23.15 -31.01 5.14
C LEU A 75 24.67 -30.80 5.03
N SER A 76 25.40 -31.50 5.88
CA SER A 76 26.85 -31.38 6.07
C SER A 76 27.64 -32.45 5.30
N GLN A 77 28.98 -32.33 5.35
CA GLN A 77 29.99 -33.22 4.73
C GLN A 77 30.12 -33.06 3.20
N GLY A 78 31.30 -33.24 2.59
CA GLY A 78 32.64 -33.44 3.16
C GLY A 78 33.61 -34.10 2.17
N GLY A 79 34.83 -33.55 2.04
CA GLY A 79 35.99 -34.21 1.41
C GLY A 79 36.13 -34.13 -0.13
N GLY A 80 37.37 -34.35 -0.60
CA GLY A 80 37.63 -34.89 -1.95
C GLY A 80 38.38 -33.98 -2.94
N HIS A 81 39.67 -34.24 -3.14
CA HIS A 81 40.54 -33.64 -4.18
C HIS A 81 40.08 -33.85 -5.64
N GLY A 82 40.49 -32.94 -6.53
CA GLY A 82 40.54 -33.12 -7.99
C GLY A 82 41.41 -32.04 -8.66
N ARG A 83 42.30 -32.40 -9.60
CA ARG A 83 43.35 -31.51 -10.18
C ARG A 83 43.08 -31.12 -11.65
N SER A 84 43.79 -30.07 -12.10
CA SER A 84 44.22 -29.82 -13.50
C SER A 84 43.14 -29.19 -14.42
N ARG A 85 43.40 -28.35 -15.45
CA ARG A 85 44.58 -27.68 -16.08
C ARG A 85 44.11 -26.25 -16.47
N ALA A 86 44.82 -25.14 -16.22
CA ALA A 86 46.05 -24.65 -16.86
C ALA A 86 45.90 -24.10 -18.30
N SER A 87 45.63 -22.79 -18.42
CA SER A 87 46.11 -21.91 -19.51
C SER A 87 46.00 -20.43 -19.10
N GLY A 88 47.07 -19.65 -19.30
CA GLY A 88 47.10 -18.18 -19.16
C GLY A 88 47.36 -17.52 -20.53
N PRO A 89 47.92 -16.29 -20.63
CA PRO A 89 48.41 -15.38 -19.58
C PRO A 89 47.81 -13.95 -19.63
N GLY A 90 48.15 -13.09 -18.67
CA GLY A 90 47.66 -11.69 -18.62
C GLY A 90 48.27 -10.83 -17.50
N VAL A 91 49.50 -10.38 -17.72
CA VAL A 91 50.35 -9.41 -16.96
C VAL A 91 49.64 -8.43 -15.98
N GLY A 92 50.18 -8.27 -14.75
CA GLY A 92 49.92 -7.10 -13.90
C GLY A 92 50.17 -7.25 -12.38
N ARG A 93 51.37 -6.87 -11.89
CA ARG A 93 51.71 -6.65 -10.46
C ARG A 93 52.45 -5.30 -10.33
N PRO A 94 52.29 -4.54 -9.23
CA PRO A 94 53.13 -4.69 -8.02
C PRO A 94 52.28 -4.79 -6.73
N SER A 95 52.50 -5.73 -5.80
CA SER A 95 53.58 -5.82 -4.78
C SER A 95 53.49 -4.82 -3.61
N ARG A 96 53.22 -5.34 -2.41
CA ARG A 96 53.74 -4.84 -1.11
C ARG A 96 54.11 -6.03 -0.22
N ARG A 97 55.20 -5.89 0.53
CA ARG A 97 55.77 -6.87 1.47
C ARG A 97 56.19 -6.12 2.73
N ASP A 98 55.92 -6.70 3.90
CA ASP A 98 56.62 -6.56 5.19
C ASP A 98 56.74 -5.12 5.80
N ALA A 99 57.02 -4.85 7.09
CA ALA A 99 57.21 -5.64 8.32
C ALA A 99 56.82 -4.73 9.54
N LEU A 100 56.12 -5.21 10.59
CA LEU A 100 56.60 -5.69 11.92
C LEU A 100 57.04 -4.65 13.00
N ARG A 101 56.66 -4.95 14.28
CA ARG A 101 57.11 -4.38 15.59
C ARG A 101 56.59 -2.96 15.93
N SER A 102 56.37 -2.48 17.18
CA SER A 102 56.35 -3.01 18.57
C SER A 102 55.91 -1.86 19.54
N ALA A 103 55.53 -1.98 20.84
CA ALA A 103 55.35 -3.12 21.77
C ALA A 103 54.45 -2.77 23.00
N ALA A 104 53.73 -3.78 23.51
CA ALA A 104 53.47 -4.16 24.92
C ALA A 104 53.42 -3.14 26.10
N ARG A 105 52.31 -3.22 26.87
CA ARG A 105 52.09 -3.11 28.34
C ARG A 105 50.56 -3.14 28.55
N GLY A 106 49.92 -3.80 29.52
CA GLY A 106 50.34 -4.68 30.62
C GLY A 106 49.25 -4.66 31.70
N GLY A 107 48.78 -5.80 32.22
CA GLY A 107 47.75 -5.84 33.28
C GLY A 107 46.88 -7.10 33.27
N ALA A 108 47.05 -7.97 34.27
CA ALA A 108 46.30 -9.21 34.45
C ALA A 108 45.35 -9.12 35.66
N ALA A 109 44.26 -9.91 35.68
CA ALA A 109 43.89 -10.72 36.86
C ALA A 109 42.57 -11.53 36.71
N ARG A 110 42.68 -12.84 36.99
CA ARG A 110 41.77 -13.70 37.79
C ARG A 110 40.35 -14.04 37.30
N LEU A 111 40.29 -15.20 36.62
CA LEU A 111 39.57 -16.42 37.04
C LEU A 111 38.60 -16.35 38.25
N ARG A 112 37.40 -16.92 38.08
CA ARG A 112 36.93 -18.09 38.85
C ARG A 112 35.84 -18.87 38.11
N ALA A 113 35.74 -20.17 38.39
CA ALA A 113 34.85 -21.13 37.72
C ALA A 113 34.03 -21.94 38.74
N ALA A 114 32.82 -22.35 38.34
CA ALA A 114 32.02 -23.49 38.82
C ALA A 114 30.66 -23.46 38.06
N GLY A 115 29.98 -24.55 37.75
CA GLY A 115 30.30 -25.98 37.85
C GLY A 115 29.10 -26.81 37.37
N HIS A 116 29.32 -27.88 36.61
CA HIS A 116 28.25 -28.77 36.13
C HIS A 116 27.68 -29.67 37.24
N ARG A 117 26.39 -29.99 37.19
CA ARG A 117 25.93 -31.36 37.50
C ARG A 117 24.67 -31.77 36.74
N LEU A 118 24.71 -33.01 36.25
CA LEU A 118 23.60 -33.76 35.62
C LEU A 118 22.73 -34.43 36.68
N LEU A 119 21.51 -34.84 36.32
CA LEU A 119 21.00 -36.20 36.59
C LEU A 119 19.84 -36.57 35.63
N ARG A 120 19.52 -37.87 35.53
CA ARG A 120 18.67 -38.50 34.49
C ARG A 120 17.34 -39.05 35.05
N GLY A 121 16.36 -39.22 34.15
CA GLY A 121 15.28 -40.23 34.25
C GLY A 121 13.99 -39.77 34.97
N SER A 122 12.82 -40.36 34.71
CA SER A 122 12.45 -41.40 33.73
C SER A 122 10.92 -41.60 33.59
N ARG A 123 10.47 -41.88 32.35
CA ARG A 123 9.28 -42.68 31.90
C ARG A 123 7.82 -42.31 32.34
N ARG A 124 6.90 -42.43 31.37
CA ARG A 124 5.41 -42.50 31.41
C ARG A 124 4.93 -43.92 31.83
N PRO A 125 3.62 -44.30 31.92
CA PRO A 125 2.30 -43.64 31.67
C PRO A 125 1.35 -43.69 32.92
N GLY A 126 0.00 -43.57 32.94
CA GLY A 126 -1.11 -43.22 32.00
C GLY A 126 -2.46 -43.87 32.39
N LEU A 127 -3.57 -43.58 31.67
CA LEU A 127 -4.97 -44.13 31.85
C LEU A 127 -5.70 -43.67 33.15
N HIS A 128 -7.03 -43.79 33.36
CA HIS A 128 -8.27 -43.47 32.58
C HIS A 128 -9.48 -43.43 33.58
N HIS A 129 -10.64 -42.89 33.18
CA HIS A 129 -11.93 -42.85 33.94
C HIS A 129 -11.94 -41.93 35.20
N GLY A 130 -13.09 -41.41 35.69
CA GLY A 130 -14.44 -41.37 35.13
C GLY A 130 -15.52 -40.91 36.15
N ALA A 131 -16.49 -40.12 35.67
CA ALA A 131 -17.85 -39.90 36.21
C ALA A 131 -18.13 -39.22 37.59
N GLN A 132 -19.25 -38.48 37.56
CA GLN A 132 -20.23 -38.16 38.63
C GLN A 132 -19.94 -37.15 39.76
N ALA A 133 -20.51 -35.95 39.53
CA ALA A 133 -21.26 -35.06 40.42
C ALA A 133 -21.49 -35.43 41.90
N ASP A 134 -21.36 -34.42 42.77
CA ASP A 134 -22.39 -34.11 43.77
C ASP A 134 -22.53 -32.59 44.02
N ARG A 135 -23.57 -32.19 44.74
CA ARG A 135 -24.08 -30.82 44.92
C ARG A 135 -23.46 -30.08 46.11
N GLY A 136 -23.30 -28.77 45.93
CA GLY A 136 -23.60 -27.76 46.95
C GLY A 136 -22.54 -27.49 48.02
N LEU A 137 -22.00 -26.26 48.03
CA LEU A 137 -22.15 -25.27 49.10
C LEU A 137 -21.30 -24.03 48.76
N LEU A 138 -21.85 -22.83 48.99
CA LEU A 138 -21.11 -21.57 48.88
C LEU A 138 -20.18 -21.39 50.10
N PRO A 139 -19.01 -20.76 49.91
CA PRO A 139 -18.85 -19.46 50.56
C PRO A 139 -18.26 -18.35 49.67
N ALA A 140 -18.31 -17.13 50.19
CA ALA A 140 -17.97 -15.86 49.53
C ALA A 140 -16.43 -15.65 49.36
N PRO A 141 -15.97 -14.57 48.68
CA PRO A 141 -14.77 -14.64 47.84
C PRO A 141 -13.43 -14.43 48.56
N LEU A 142 -12.43 -15.21 48.14
CA LEU A 142 -11.02 -14.90 48.36
C LEU A 142 -10.52 -13.88 47.32
N ARG A 143 -9.95 -12.77 47.80
CA ARG A 143 -9.28 -11.77 46.96
C ARG A 143 -8.10 -12.40 46.22
N LEU A 144 -8.14 -12.45 44.89
CA LEU A 144 -6.92 -12.58 44.08
C LEU A 144 -6.42 -11.21 43.64
N ARG A 145 -5.09 -11.05 43.68
CA ARG A 145 -4.36 -9.82 43.39
C ARG A 145 -4.38 -9.47 41.90
N ASP A 146 -4.34 -8.18 41.61
CA ASP A 146 -4.19 -7.62 40.27
C ASP A 146 -2.97 -8.17 39.52
N GLY A 147 -3.24 -8.91 38.44
CA GLY A 147 -2.25 -9.27 37.43
C GLY A 147 -2.11 -8.13 36.41
N LEU A 148 -1.25 -7.16 36.70
CA LEU A 148 -1.01 -5.97 35.87
C LEU A 148 -0.79 -6.31 34.39
N ALA A 149 -1.70 -5.84 33.53
CA ALA A 149 -1.41 -5.67 32.11
C ALA A 149 -0.29 -4.64 31.94
N ALA A 150 0.71 -4.95 31.12
CA ALA A 150 1.81 -4.03 30.85
C ALA A 150 1.29 -2.79 30.10
N PRO A 151 1.67 -1.55 30.51
CA PRO A 151 1.18 -0.34 29.87
C PRO A 151 1.79 -0.16 28.47
N VAL A 152 0.96 0.35 27.56
CA VAL A 152 1.37 0.89 26.25
C VAL A 152 2.53 1.88 26.45
N ARG A 153 3.56 1.80 25.59
CA ARG A 153 4.63 2.81 25.57
C ARG A 153 4.14 4.10 24.90
N LEU A 154 3.38 4.89 25.64
CA LEU A 154 3.36 6.34 25.41
C LEU A 154 4.78 6.87 25.62
N GLY A 155 5.31 7.58 24.62
CA GLY A 155 6.66 8.16 24.66
C GLY A 155 6.89 8.96 25.93
N ARG A 156 7.91 8.58 26.72
CA ARG A 156 8.23 9.19 28.02
C ARG A 156 8.86 10.59 27.87
N ALA A 157 8.04 11.58 27.50
CA ALA A 157 8.37 13.00 27.62
C ALA A 157 7.16 13.93 27.91
N PHE A 158 5.95 13.41 28.12
CA PHE A 158 4.82 14.24 28.54
C PHE A 158 4.81 14.47 30.06
N ARG A 159 5.41 15.59 30.50
CA ARG A 159 5.00 16.20 31.77
C ARG A 159 3.51 16.53 31.68
N ARG A 160 2.73 16.10 32.68
CA ARG A 160 1.35 16.55 32.88
C ARG A 160 1.33 18.05 33.17
N GLY A 161 1.25 18.85 32.11
CA GLY A 161 0.83 20.24 32.17
C GLY A 161 -0.52 20.36 31.49
N ARG A 162 -1.60 20.61 32.26
CA ARG A 162 -2.68 21.43 31.73
C ARG A 162 -2.08 22.82 31.52
N GLY A 163 -1.49 23.05 30.36
CA GLY A 163 -1.12 24.41 29.94
C GLY A 163 -2.38 25.28 30.03
N PRO A 164 -2.29 26.52 30.52
CA PRO A 164 -3.48 27.33 30.72
C PRO A 164 -4.20 27.49 29.38
N LEU A 165 -5.50 27.17 29.37
CA LEU A 165 -6.43 27.83 28.45
C LEU A 165 -6.15 29.32 28.58
N ARG A 166 -5.72 29.96 27.49
CA ARG A 166 -5.55 31.41 27.48
C ARG A 166 -6.91 32.02 27.77
N ASP A 167 -7.02 32.60 28.96
CA ASP A 167 -8.20 33.37 29.36
C ASP A 167 -8.31 34.56 28.39
N ALA A 168 -9.25 34.46 27.45
CA ALA A 168 -9.48 35.47 26.43
C ALA A 168 -10.23 36.65 27.06
N ARG A 169 -9.51 37.49 27.81
CA ARG A 169 -10.01 38.76 28.34
C ARG A 169 -9.16 39.92 27.81
N GLY A 170 -9.81 40.88 27.15
CA GLY A 170 -9.24 42.17 26.78
C GLY A 170 -8.55 42.22 25.41
N GLY A 171 -9.33 42.51 24.36
CA GLY A 171 -8.79 42.79 23.02
C GLY A 171 -9.80 42.52 21.92
N GLY A 172 -10.68 43.49 21.64
CA GLY A 172 -11.71 43.42 20.60
C GLY A 172 -11.17 43.51 19.16
N GLY A 173 -10.17 42.71 18.82
CA GLY A 173 -9.74 42.50 17.44
C GLY A 173 -10.49 41.32 16.83
N LEU A 174 -11.02 41.49 15.62
CA LEU A 174 -11.52 40.38 14.81
C LEU A 174 -10.43 39.31 14.72
N ASN A 175 -10.67 38.13 15.29
CA ASN A 175 -9.71 37.04 15.31
C ASN A 175 -9.62 36.41 13.91
N VAL A 176 -8.87 37.06 13.01
CA VAL A 176 -8.62 36.57 11.65
C VAL A 176 -7.86 35.25 11.77
N ALA A 177 -8.55 34.14 11.56
CA ALA A 177 -7.98 32.80 11.58
C ALA A 177 -6.74 32.78 10.67
N ARG A 178 -5.60 32.35 11.23
CA ARG A 178 -4.35 32.32 10.47
C ARG A 178 -4.53 31.35 9.30
N PRO A 179 -4.16 31.72 8.06
CA PRO A 179 -4.27 30.79 6.95
C PRO A 179 -3.30 29.62 7.16
N LYS A 180 -3.74 28.40 6.85
CA LYS A 180 -2.85 27.24 6.77
C LYS A 180 -1.74 27.50 5.75
N ARG A 181 -0.57 26.92 5.96
CA ARG A 181 0.56 27.00 5.02
C ARG A 181 1.18 25.64 4.82
N PHE A 182 1.67 25.42 3.61
CA PHE A 182 2.29 24.17 3.19
C PHE A 182 3.60 24.52 2.47
N ALA A 183 4.63 23.69 2.64
CA ALA A 183 5.93 23.89 2.04
C ALA A 183 6.62 22.56 1.78
N ASP A 184 6.90 22.27 0.52
CA ASP A 184 7.62 21.08 0.08
C ASP A 184 9.13 21.36 -0.05
N ALA A 185 9.96 20.33 0.09
CA ALA A 185 11.35 20.37 -0.37
C ALA A 185 11.86 18.96 -0.69
N ILE A 186 12.82 18.88 -1.60
CA ILE A 186 13.60 17.67 -1.86
C ILE A 186 15.08 18.04 -2.00
N SER A 187 15.96 17.22 -1.44
CA SER A 187 17.40 17.28 -1.69
C SER A 187 17.89 15.92 -2.17
N THR A 188 18.90 15.94 -3.04
CA THR A 188 19.60 14.76 -3.57
C THR A 188 21.11 14.81 -3.27
N GLU A 189 21.49 15.49 -2.18
CA GLU A 189 22.87 15.59 -1.72
C GLU A 189 23.46 14.21 -1.35
N LYS A 190 24.76 14.03 -1.59
CA LYS A 190 25.43 12.73 -1.36
C LYS A 190 25.55 12.40 0.12
N ASP A 191 25.77 13.40 0.97
CA ASP A 191 25.78 13.26 2.43
C ASP A 191 24.37 13.49 2.96
N TRP A 192 23.77 12.46 3.56
CA TRP A 192 22.39 12.52 4.05
C TRP A 192 22.18 13.61 5.11
N ARG A 193 23.21 13.97 5.89
CA ARG A 193 23.11 15.05 6.89
C ARG A 193 22.95 16.39 6.20
N LYS A 194 23.69 16.62 5.11
CA LYS A 194 23.56 17.81 4.26
C LYS A 194 22.22 17.81 3.55
N ALA A 195 21.78 16.67 3.01
CA ALA A 195 20.50 16.53 2.33
C ALA A 195 19.32 16.90 3.24
N VAL A 196 19.27 16.34 4.45
CA VAL A 196 18.24 16.66 5.45
C VAL A 196 18.32 18.14 5.84
N ALA A 197 19.51 18.68 6.11
CA ALA A 197 19.68 20.08 6.49
C ALA A 197 19.35 21.08 5.36
N GLU A 198 19.55 20.70 4.09
CA GLU A 198 19.15 21.48 2.91
C GLU A 198 17.64 21.45 2.74
N ALA A 199 17.03 20.26 2.63
CA ALA A 199 15.58 20.13 2.46
C ALA A 199 14.81 20.79 3.61
N ALA A 200 15.26 20.62 4.85
CA ALA A 200 14.64 21.26 6.02
C ALA A 200 14.71 22.79 5.96
N ARG A 201 15.86 23.37 5.57
CA ARG A 201 16.00 24.83 5.38
C ARG A 201 15.16 25.34 4.22
N ALA A 202 15.08 24.61 3.11
CA ALA A 202 14.27 24.99 1.95
C ALA A 202 12.77 24.98 2.28
N ALA A 203 12.29 23.93 2.96
CA ALA A 203 10.92 23.86 3.46
C ALA A 203 10.64 24.98 4.49
N ARG A 204 11.59 25.25 5.41
CA ARG A 204 11.48 26.33 6.41
C ARG A 204 11.38 27.71 5.76
N ALA A 205 12.17 27.98 4.72
CA ALA A 205 12.14 29.24 3.98
C ALA A 205 10.79 29.43 3.25
N LYS A 206 10.30 28.40 2.55
CA LYS A 206 8.97 28.40 1.90
C LYS A 206 7.81 28.57 2.89
N LEU A 207 7.89 27.94 4.07
CA LEU A 207 6.87 28.03 5.12
C LEU A 207 6.90 29.41 5.85
N GLY A 208 7.96 30.20 5.65
CA GLY A 208 8.08 31.56 6.17
C GLY A 208 8.16 31.61 7.71
N PRO A 209 7.55 32.61 8.37
CA PRO A 209 7.57 32.75 9.83
C PRO A 209 6.53 31.88 10.58
N SER A 210 5.70 31.10 9.87
CA SER A 210 4.66 30.28 10.50
C SER A 210 5.23 29.07 11.27
N PRO A 211 4.61 28.62 12.37
CA PRO A 211 5.04 27.39 13.04
C PRO A 211 4.97 26.20 12.08
N CYS A 212 5.82 25.19 12.29
CA CYS A 212 5.70 23.92 11.59
C CYS A 212 4.98 22.94 12.53
N ASP A 213 3.66 22.88 12.44
CA ASP A 213 2.82 22.08 13.33
C ASP A 213 2.95 20.58 13.03
N LEU A 214 3.16 20.22 11.76
CA LEU A 214 3.48 18.86 11.32
C LEU A 214 4.46 18.89 10.13
N ALA A 215 5.49 18.04 10.17
CA ALA A 215 6.36 17.72 9.03
C ALA A 215 6.19 16.26 8.61
N LEU A 216 5.86 16.01 7.35
CA LEU A 216 6.00 14.69 6.73
C LEU A 216 7.39 14.56 6.12
N VAL A 217 8.11 13.46 6.40
CA VAL A 217 9.51 13.29 5.96
C VAL A 217 9.74 11.89 5.40
N PHE A 218 10.22 11.83 4.16
CA PHE A 218 10.48 10.58 3.44
C PHE A 218 11.94 10.51 3.03
N VAL A 219 12.58 9.36 3.27
CA VAL A 219 14.01 9.17 3.06
C VAL A 219 14.24 7.98 2.11
N SER A 220 14.98 8.19 1.04
CA SER A 220 15.36 7.09 0.15
C SER A 220 16.42 6.19 0.79
N GLN A 221 16.35 4.89 0.50
CA GLN A 221 17.25 3.88 1.09
C GLN A 221 18.61 3.75 0.38
N ALA A 222 18.93 4.69 -0.51
CA ALA A 222 20.16 4.64 -1.32
C ALA A 222 21.41 5.15 -0.59
N TRP A 223 21.28 5.59 0.67
CA TRP A 223 22.40 5.87 1.57
C TRP A 223 22.73 4.64 2.42
N ASP A 224 23.99 4.18 2.34
CA ASP A 224 24.45 3.03 3.13
C ASP A 224 24.66 3.34 4.62
N ASP A 225 25.05 4.57 4.97
CA ASP A 225 25.36 5.02 6.34
C ASP A 225 24.19 5.76 7.03
N PHE A 226 22.98 5.70 6.46
CA PHE A 226 21.84 6.46 6.98
C PHE A 226 21.43 6.01 8.39
N ASP A 227 21.34 6.97 9.32
CA ASP A 227 20.93 6.74 10.70
C ASP A 227 19.62 7.50 11.01
N PRO A 228 18.46 6.81 11.06
CA PRO A 228 17.17 7.46 11.31
C PRO A 228 17.10 8.15 12.68
N ARG A 229 17.91 7.72 13.66
CA ARG A 229 17.91 8.29 15.03
C ARG A 229 18.48 9.71 15.07
N LYS A 230 19.20 10.11 14.02
CA LYS A 230 19.76 11.45 13.84
C LYS A 230 18.89 12.36 12.96
N LEU A 231 17.77 11.85 12.42
CA LEU A 231 16.84 12.62 11.59
C LEU A 231 16.15 13.73 12.40
N SER A 232 15.55 13.39 13.53
CA SER A 232 14.80 14.34 14.38
C SER A 232 15.66 15.52 14.87
N PRO A 233 16.90 15.34 15.38
CA PRO A 233 17.79 16.46 15.72
C PRO A 233 18.10 17.42 14.56
N LEU A 234 18.24 16.92 13.33
CA LEU A 234 18.47 17.77 12.16
C LEU A 234 17.20 18.55 11.76
N LEU A 235 16.04 17.90 11.80
CA LEU A 235 14.75 18.55 11.55
C LEU A 235 14.45 19.62 12.61
N ALA A 236 14.67 19.33 13.90
CA ALA A 236 14.54 20.28 14.99
C ALA A 236 15.43 21.52 14.79
N LYS A 237 16.68 21.33 14.36
CA LYS A 237 17.64 22.42 14.10
C LYS A 237 17.27 23.31 12.91
N HIS A 238 16.70 22.74 11.84
CA HIS A 238 16.58 23.42 10.54
C HIS A 238 15.14 23.76 10.11
N LEU A 239 14.14 23.09 10.68
CA LEU A 239 12.71 23.31 10.40
C LEU A 239 11.89 23.61 11.66
N ALA A 240 12.32 23.07 12.82
CA ALA A 240 11.65 23.12 14.11
C ALA A 240 10.17 22.67 14.06
N PRO A 241 9.89 21.42 13.61
CA PRO A 241 8.55 20.85 13.65
C PRO A 241 8.10 20.54 15.08
N LEU A 242 6.82 20.77 15.38
CA LEU A 242 6.17 20.31 16.62
C LEU A 242 5.94 18.79 16.54
N HIS A 243 5.38 18.30 15.42
CA HIS A 243 5.26 16.89 15.13
C HIS A 243 5.99 16.49 13.85
N THR A 244 6.53 15.28 13.83
CA THR A 244 7.15 14.67 12.64
C THR A 244 6.53 13.30 12.39
N LEU A 245 6.13 13.01 11.16
CA LEU A 245 5.76 11.65 10.76
C LEU A 245 6.52 11.28 9.48
N GLY A 246 7.09 10.09 9.40
CA GLY A 246 7.89 9.72 8.23
C GLY A 246 8.28 8.26 8.14
N CYS A 247 8.91 7.88 7.04
CA CYS A 247 9.46 6.53 6.83
C CYS A 247 10.56 6.50 5.76
N ASN A 248 11.24 5.34 5.64
CA ASN A 248 12.09 5.07 4.49
C ASN A 248 11.31 4.50 3.28
N ALA A 249 11.88 4.71 2.09
CA ALA A 249 11.30 4.28 0.83
C ALA A 249 12.34 3.95 -0.26
N SER A 250 11.93 3.25 -1.31
CA SER A 250 12.74 2.97 -2.51
C SER A 250 12.93 4.20 -3.40
N GLY A 251 12.02 5.16 -3.28
CA GLY A 251 12.07 6.47 -3.91
C GLY A 251 11.22 7.46 -3.14
N VAL A 252 11.51 8.75 -3.31
CA VAL A 252 10.80 9.87 -2.65
C VAL A 252 10.47 10.94 -3.68
N LEU A 253 9.50 11.81 -3.39
CA LEU A 253 9.10 12.87 -4.31
C LEU A 253 8.79 14.18 -3.58
N ALA A 254 9.03 15.31 -4.25
CA ALA A 254 8.48 16.60 -3.86
C ALA A 254 8.22 17.51 -5.06
N GLY A 255 7.18 18.34 -4.96
CA GLY A 255 6.77 19.24 -6.04
C GLY A 255 6.41 18.45 -7.32
N ARG A 256 7.21 18.60 -8.37
CA ARG A 256 7.09 17.92 -9.68
C ARG A 256 8.15 16.83 -9.90
N ARG A 257 8.93 16.48 -8.86
CA ARG A 257 10.15 15.65 -9.01
C ARG A 257 10.05 14.39 -8.15
N GLU A 258 10.25 13.26 -8.80
CA GLU A 258 10.37 11.92 -8.23
C GLU A 258 11.84 11.48 -8.29
N VAL A 259 12.33 10.82 -7.24
CA VAL A 259 13.71 10.34 -7.16
C VAL A 259 13.71 8.89 -6.68
N GLU A 260 13.77 7.99 -7.66
CA GLU A 260 13.85 6.54 -7.47
C GLU A 260 15.32 6.07 -7.44
N GLY A 261 15.64 5.11 -6.56
CA GLY A 261 16.92 4.38 -6.57
C GLY A 261 18.18 5.21 -6.31
N LYS A 262 18.04 6.50 -5.94
CA LYS A 262 19.13 7.46 -5.73
C LYS A 262 19.00 8.13 -4.35
N PRO A 263 20.11 8.60 -3.74
CA PRO A 263 20.06 9.26 -2.43
C PRO A 263 19.20 10.53 -2.47
N ALA A 264 18.15 10.57 -1.64
CA ALA A 264 17.18 11.67 -1.64
C ALA A 264 16.35 11.72 -0.36
N VAL A 265 16.00 12.93 0.07
CA VAL A 265 15.04 13.18 1.17
C VAL A 265 14.00 14.19 0.72
N ALA A 266 12.73 13.89 0.96
CA ALA A 266 11.60 14.77 0.68
C ALA A 266 10.89 15.17 1.99
N ILE A 267 10.42 16.41 2.06
CA ILE A 267 9.74 16.99 3.23
C ILE A 267 8.49 17.73 2.76
N LEU A 268 7.35 17.54 3.46
CA LEU A 268 6.21 18.45 3.44
C LEU A 268 6.01 19.04 4.84
N ALA A 269 6.38 20.30 5.01
CA ALA A 269 6.16 21.06 6.23
C ALA A 269 4.81 21.78 6.18
N MET A 270 4.08 21.76 7.29
CA MET A 270 2.72 22.30 7.38
C MET A 270 2.55 23.19 8.60
N SER A 271 1.93 24.35 8.41
CA SER A 271 1.32 25.13 9.49
C SER A 271 -0.19 24.92 9.44
N LEU A 272 -0.74 24.39 10.52
CA LEU A 272 -2.11 23.90 10.66
C LEU A 272 -2.75 24.56 11.90
N PRO A 273 -2.96 25.89 11.90
CA PRO A 273 -3.62 26.59 13.00
C PRO A 273 -4.98 25.96 13.32
N ASP A 274 -5.28 25.88 14.62
CA ASP A 274 -6.49 25.30 15.20
C ASP A 274 -6.73 23.80 14.90
N VAL A 275 -5.77 23.11 14.27
CA VAL A 275 -5.79 21.66 14.05
C VAL A 275 -5.01 20.95 15.16
N ARG A 276 -5.65 20.02 15.86
CA ARG A 276 -4.97 19.13 16.80
C ARG A 276 -4.36 17.95 16.04
N VAL A 277 -3.04 17.86 16.08
CA VAL A 277 -2.27 16.67 15.68
C VAL A 277 -2.18 15.73 16.88
N HIS A 278 -2.54 14.46 16.70
CA HIS A 278 -2.42 13.42 17.72
C HIS A 278 -1.62 12.24 17.15
N GLY A 279 -0.34 12.18 17.52
CA GLY A 279 0.56 11.10 17.12
C GLY A 279 0.38 9.84 17.98
N PHE A 280 0.43 8.67 17.33
CA PHE A 280 0.37 7.37 18.00
C PHE A 280 1.21 6.32 17.27
N ILE A 281 1.64 5.31 18.02
CA ILE A 281 2.35 4.12 17.54
C ILE A 281 1.51 2.91 17.92
N LEU A 282 1.35 1.96 16.98
CA LEU A 282 0.73 0.67 17.25
C LEU A 282 1.77 -0.44 17.02
N ALA A 283 2.16 -1.12 18.09
CA ALA A 283 3.00 -2.31 17.96
C ALA A 283 2.19 -3.47 17.34
N PRO A 284 2.84 -4.43 16.63
CA PRO A 284 2.14 -5.55 16.00
C PRO A 284 1.18 -6.28 16.93
N LYS A 285 1.66 -6.63 18.13
CA LYS A 285 0.91 -7.37 19.16
C LYS A 285 -0.19 -6.56 19.86
N GLU A 286 -0.26 -5.25 19.65
CA GLU A 286 -1.36 -4.41 20.11
C GLU A 286 -2.47 -4.45 19.07
N LEU A 287 -2.12 -4.22 17.79
CA LEU A 287 -3.04 -4.33 16.66
C LEU A 287 -3.65 -5.74 16.52
N GLU A 288 -2.85 -6.80 16.68
CA GLU A 288 -3.32 -8.19 16.69
C GLU A 288 -4.40 -8.44 17.75
N ARG A 289 -4.28 -7.82 18.94
CA ARG A 289 -5.21 -8.02 20.07
C ARG A 289 -6.47 -7.18 20.03
N MET A 290 -6.56 -6.16 19.16
CA MET A 290 -7.77 -5.35 19.03
C MET A 290 -8.88 -6.15 18.34
N GLU A 291 -9.89 -6.58 19.11
CA GLU A 291 -11.00 -7.38 18.59
C GLU A 291 -11.88 -6.58 17.62
N ASP A 292 -12.16 -5.31 17.94
CA ASP A 292 -13.06 -4.44 17.19
C ASP A 292 -12.60 -2.96 17.16
N GLY A 293 -13.34 -2.13 16.43
CA GLY A 293 -13.12 -0.68 16.40
C GLY A 293 -13.25 0.05 17.75
N ARG A 294 -13.95 -0.51 18.74
CA ARG A 294 -14.05 0.09 20.09
C ARG A 294 -12.74 -0.03 20.84
N ALA A 295 -12.04 -1.15 20.69
CA ALA A 295 -10.68 -1.31 21.21
C ALA A 295 -9.72 -0.27 20.61
N LEU A 296 -9.86 0.07 19.33
CA LEU A 296 -9.07 1.14 18.70
C LEU A 296 -9.43 2.54 19.24
N VAL A 297 -10.72 2.87 19.39
CA VAL A 297 -11.17 4.14 20.02
C VAL A 297 -10.59 4.28 21.44
N ALA A 298 -10.71 3.23 22.26
CA ALA A 298 -10.19 3.24 23.63
C ALA A 298 -8.65 3.30 23.71
N CYS A 299 -7.95 2.71 22.74
CA CYS A 299 -6.49 2.77 22.65
C CYS A 299 -5.97 4.17 22.27
N LEU A 300 -6.72 4.91 21.44
CA LEU A 300 -6.31 6.23 20.95
C LEU A 300 -6.85 7.40 21.79
N ASP A 301 -7.84 7.18 22.66
CA ASP A 301 -8.59 8.23 23.36
C ASP A 301 -9.08 9.33 22.39
N LEU A 302 -9.66 8.86 21.28
CA LEU A 302 -10.03 9.66 20.11
C LEU A 302 -11.42 9.22 19.65
N TYR A 303 -12.39 10.13 19.67
CA TYR A 303 -13.79 9.77 19.48
C TYR A 303 -14.24 10.04 18.04
N PRO A 304 -15.16 9.23 17.47
CA PRO A 304 -15.63 9.45 16.10
C PRO A 304 -16.31 10.82 15.88
N THR A 305 -16.82 11.42 16.96
CA THR A 305 -17.34 12.79 17.01
C THR A 305 -16.29 13.86 16.66
N ASP A 306 -15.01 13.59 16.91
CA ASP A 306 -13.90 14.51 16.61
C ASP A 306 -13.59 14.56 15.10
N ARG A 307 -14.22 13.67 14.31
CA ARG A 307 -14.07 13.51 12.86
C ARG A 307 -12.59 13.48 12.42
N PRO A 308 -11.79 12.53 12.96
CA PRO A 308 -10.36 12.45 12.67
C PRO A 308 -10.07 12.13 11.20
N LYS A 309 -8.89 12.53 10.73
CA LYS A 309 -8.30 12.15 9.45
C LYS A 309 -6.92 11.57 9.73
N PHE A 310 -6.62 10.40 9.20
CA PHE A 310 -5.44 9.64 9.58
C PHE A 310 -4.37 9.64 8.49
N LEU A 311 -3.13 9.90 8.88
CA LEU A 311 -1.94 9.63 8.09
C LEU A 311 -1.15 8.52 8.79
N ALA A 312 -0.88 7.40 8.10
CA ALA A 312 -0.24 6.23 8.71
C ALA A 312 0.85 5.63 7.81
N PHE A 313 2.01 5.34 8.40
CA PHE A 313 3.09 4.60 7.76
C PHE A 313 3.40 3.36 8.59
N CYS A 314 3.59 2.22 7.93
CA CYS A 314 3.80 0.94 8.61
C CYS A 314 4.89 0.09 7.98
N ASP A 315 5.46 -0.82 8.77
CA ASP A 315 6.35 -1.86 8.29
C ASP A 315 5.54 -3.02 7.69
N PRO A 316 5.70 -3.34 6.38
CA PRO A 316 4.99 -4.46 5.76
C PRO A 316 5.39 -5.84 6.28
N ALA A 317 6.51 -5.97 7.01
CA ALA A 317 6.99 -7.25 7.54
C ALA A 317 6.38 -7.61 8.91
N SER A 318 5.91 -6.62 9.68
CA SER A 318 5.38 -6.83 11.03
C SER A 318 3.99 -6.26 11.29
N CYS A 319 3.45 -5.40 10.42
CA CYS A 319 2.06 -4.92 10.53
C CYS A 319 1.11 -5.74 9.65
N ASP A 320 -0.12 -5.96 10.11
CA ASP A 320 -1.25 -6.30 9.23
C ASP A 320 -1.97 -5.01 8.82
N PRO A 321 -1.73 -4.49 7.59
CA PRO A 321 -2.33 -3.24 7.15
C PRO A 321 -3.83 -3.39 6.83
N GLU A 322 -4.30 -4.58 6.43
CA GLU A 322 -5.73 -4.81 6.16
C GLU A 322 -6.51 -4.80 7.48
N ARG A 323 -5.92 -5.32 8.57
CA ARG A 323 -6.48 -5.21 9.93
C ARG A 323 -6.58 -3.78 10.42
N LEU A 324 -5.55 -2.95 10.23
CA LEU A 324 -5.62 -1.53 10.61
C LEU A 324 -6.71 -0.80 9.83
N ALA A 325 -6.77 -0.98 8.50
CA ALA A 325 -7.82 -0.38 7.68
C ALA A 325 -9.23 -0.86 8.11
N ALA A 326 -9.40 -2.15 8.43
CA ALA A 326 -10.66 -2.70 8.92
C ALA A 326 -11.08 -2.11 10.28
N LEU A 327 -10.16 -2.00 11.24
CA LEU A 327 -10.43 -1.40 12.54
C LEU A 327 -10.76 0.09 12.42
N CYS A 328 -10.05 0.84 11.58
CA CYS A 328 -10.40 2.23 11.26
C CYS A 328 -11.79 2.37 10.64
N ASN A 329 -12.18 1.46 9.73
CA ASN A 329 -13.52 1.47 9.13
C ASN A 329 -14.65 1.17 10.13
N GLN A 330 -14.38 0.36 11.16
CA GLN A 330 -15.34 0.07 12.23
C GLN A 330 -15.42 1.22 13.24
N ALA A 331 -14.26 1.73 13.65
CA ALA A 331 -14.12 2.78 14.66
C ALA A 331 -14.61 4.14 14.14
N TYR A 332 -14.20 4.50 12.93
CA TYR A 332 -14.37 5.83 12.35
C TYR A 332 -14.99 5.75 10.94
N PRO A 333 -16.28 5.39 10.79
CA PRO A 333 -16.93 5.29 9.49
C PRO A 333 -16.80 6.59 8.67
N GLY A 334 -16.31 6.49 7.44
CA GLY A 334 -16.08 7.63 6.54
C GLY A 334 -14.83 8.47 6.85
N ALA A 335 -14.08 8.19 7.93
CA ALA A 335 -12.81 8.86 8.19
C ALA A 335 -11.70 8.33 7.26
N PRO A 336 -10.98 9.20 6.52
CA PRO A 336 -9.94 8.77 5.61
C PRO A 336 -8.68 8.32 6.36
N LEU A 337 -8.14 7.17 5.96
CA LEU A 337 -6.81 6.65 6.28
C LEU A 337 -5.96 6.71 5.01
N ILE A 338 -4.92 7.54 5.04
CA ILE A 338 -4.00 7.76 3.91
C ILE A 338 -2.57 7.44 4.36
N GLY A 339 -1.72 7.04 3.43
CA GLY A 339 -0.32 6.75 3.66
C GLY A 339 0.07 5.47 2.94
N GLY A 340 0.95 4.68 3.54
CA GLY A 340 1.38 3.43 2.94
C GLY A 340 2.43 2.69 3.73
N LEU A 341 2.79 1.53 3.19
CA LEU A 341 3.76 0.61 3.73
C LEU A 341 5.16 1.05 3.30
N SER A 342 6.11 1.11 4.24
CA SER A 342 7.54 1.31 3.91
C SER A 342 7.98 0.27 2.87
N SER A 343 8.78 0.70 1.90
CA SER A 343 9.37 -0.18 0.89
C SER A 343 10.76 -0.70 1.28
N GLY A 344 11.16 -0.57 2.55
CA GLY A 344 12.40 -1.14 3.14
C GLY A 344 12.69 -2.57 2.68
N PRO A 345 11.78 -3.52 2.99
CA PRO A 345 12.02 -4.94 2.72
C PRO A 345 12.15 -5.29 1.24
N LEU A 346 11.56 -4.50 0.32
CA LEU A 346 11.70 -4.71 -1.13
C LEU A 346 13.14 -4.55 -1.60
N LEU A 347 13.91 -3.66 -0.97
CA LEU A 347 15.34 -3.45 -1.24
C LEU A 347 16.25 -4.22 -0.25
N ARG A 348 15.69 -5.20 0.47
CA ARG A 348 16.38 -6.00 1.51
C ARG A 348 16.97 -5.15 2.65
N ARG A 349 16.38 -3.97 2.91
CA ARG A 349 16.67 -3.10 4.06
C ARG A 349 15.57 -3.27 5.11
N SER A 350 15.87 -2.94 6.37
CA SER A 350 14.82 -2.84 7.39
C SER A 350 13.86 -1.70 7.06
N ALA A 351 12.56 -1.91 7.25
CA ALA A 351 11.63 -0.80 7.34
C ALA A 351 11.93 0.02 8.60
N TRP A 352 11.71 1.33 8.52
CA TRP A 352 11.55 2.16 9.70
C TRP A 352 10.58 3.30 9.42
N MET A 353 9.88 3.71 10.46
CA MET A 353 9.09 4.93 10.52
C MET A 353 9.67 5.85 11.60
N ILE A 354 9.26 7.11 11.60
CA ILE A 354 9.56 8.06 12.67
C ILE A 354 8.26 8.74 13.11
N LEU A 355 8.08 8.85 14.42
CA LEU A 355 7.08 9.72 15.05
C LEU A 355 7.81 10.65 16.03
N ASP A 356 7.79 11.94 15.74
CA ASP A 356 8.43 13.03 16.50
C ASP A 356 9.95 12.81 16.72
N THR A 357 10.33 12.16 17.81
CA THR A 357 11.72 11.79 18.14
C THR A 357 11.96 10.27 18.16
N GLU A 358 10.91 9.46 18.08
CA GLU A 358 10.96 8.00 18.20
C GLU A 358 11.06 7.34 16.82
N VAL A 359 12.11 6.55 16.62
CA VAL A 359 12.26 5.68 15.44
C VAL A 359 11.58 4.36 15.73
N VAL A 360 10.64 4.00 14.85
CA VAL A 360 9.78 2.82 14.96
C VAL A 360 10.24 1.81 13.92
N GLU A 361 10.87 0.72 14.37
CA GLU A 361 11.44 -0.32 13.49
C GLU A 361 10.45 -1.49 13.25
N SER A 362 9.24 -1.44 13.81
CA SER A 362 8.19 -2.47 13.67
C SER A 362 6.80 -1.91 14.02
N GLY A 363 5.75 -2.38 13.34
CA GLY A 363 4.36 -1.92 13.54
C GLY A 363 3.98 -0.71 12.68
N THR A 364 3.19 0.21 13.24
CA THR A 364 2.69 1.43 12.57
C THR A 364 3.04 2.68 13.37
N ALA A 365 3.48 3.74 12.69
CA ALA A 365 3.50 5.11 13.20
C ALA A 365 2.44 5.94 12.45
N ALA A 366 1.64 6.73 13.16
CA ALA A 366 0.56 7.48 12.56
C ALA A 366 0.27 8.80 13.29
N VAL A 367 -0.45 9.69 12.61
CA VAL A 367 -1.10 10.85 13.24
C VAL A 367 -2.58 10.89 12.88
N ALA A 368 -3.41 11.26 13.85
CA ALA A 368 -4.79 11.68 13.65
C ALA A 368 -4.86 13.21 13.67
N LEU A 369 -5.59 13.78 12.71
CA LEU A 369 -5.79 15.22 12.55
C LEU A 369 -7.26 15.56 12.80
N THR A 370 -7.51 16.47 13.75
CA THR A 370 -8.85 16.90 14.19
C THR A 370 -8.94 18.43 14.22
N GLY A 371 -10.14 19.00 14.10
CA GLY A 371 -10.36 20.44 13.94
C GLY A 371 -10.68 20.85 12.49
N PRO A 372 -10.43 22.11 12.10
CA PRO A 372 -10.86 22.68 10.82
C PRO A 372 -9.94 22.27 9.67
N ILE A 373 -9.81 20.96 9.42
CA ILE A 373 -8.97 20.36 8.38
C ILE A 373 -9.78 19.37 7.54
N GLU A 374 -9.57 19.44 6.22
CA GLU A 374 -10.31 18.63 5.26
C GLU A 374 -9.37 17.91 4.30
N PHE A 375 -9.74 16.67 3.94
CA PHE A 375 -8.98 15.80 3.05
C PHE A 375 -9.78 15.57 1.77
N GLN A 376 -9.18 15.80 0.61
CA GLN A 376 -9.68 15.31 -0.68
C GLN A 376 -8.80 14.17 -1.15
N THR A 377 -9.39 12.99 -1.38
CA THR A 377 -8.65 11.76 -1.60
C THR A 377 -8.84 11.24 -3.02
N VAL A 378 -7.74 10.80 -3.65
CA VAL A 378 -7.72 10.12 -4.94
C VAL A 378 -7.01 8.78 -4.78
N VAL A 379 -7.58 7.75 -5.40
CA VAL A 379 -7.02 6.40 -5.44
C VAL A 379 -7.10 5.91 -6.89
N ALA A 380 -5.96 5.93 -7.59
CA ALA A 380 -5.84 5.52 -8.98
C ALA A 380 -5.12 4.17 -9.09
N GLN A 381 -5.89 3.09 -9.27
CA GLN A 381 -5.43 1.71 -9.25
C GLN A 381 -4.87 1.21 -10.60
N GLY A 382 -5.09 1.97 -11.67
CA GLY A 382 -4.36 1.87 -12.94
C GLY A 382 -4.59 0.59 -13.75
N CYS A 383 -5.67 -0.14 -13.51
CA CYS A 383 -6.01 -1.38 -14.22
C CYS A 383 -7.28 -1.24 -15.09
N ARG A 384 -7.41 -2.12 -16.08
CA ARG A 384 -8.56 -2.28 -16.96
C ARG A 384 -9.06 -3.73 -16.96
N PRO A 385 -10.38 -3.97 -17.07
CA PRO A 385 -10.94 -5.31 -17.06
C PRO A 385 -10.61 -6.11 -18.32
N ILE A 386 -10.53 -7.44 -18.16
CA ILE A 386 -10.59 -8.43 -19.24
C ILE A 386 -11.54 -9.56 -18.85
N GLY A 387 -12.23 -10.15 -19.84
CA GLY A 387 -13.23 -11.18 -19.61
C GLY A 387 -14.46 -10.70 -18.85
N GLU A 388 -15.30 -11.64 -18.40
CA GLU A 388 -16.53 -11.35 -17.68
C GLU A 388 -16.30 -11.16 -16.18
N ALA A 389 -17.17 -10.38 -15.54
CA ALA A 389 -17.25 -10.30 -14.08
C ALA A 389 -18.12 -11.46 -13.56
N LEU A 390 -17.53 -12.33 -12.74
CA LEU A 390 -18.12 -13.60 -12.32
C LEU A 390 -18.14 -13.71 -10.79
N VAL A 391 -19.14 -14.41 -10.26
CA VAL A 391 -19.29 -14.62 -8.81
C VAL A 391 -18.32 -15.70 -8.31
N ILE A 392 -17.61 -15.43 -7.23
CA ILE A 392 -16.82 -16.42 -6.49
C ILE A 392 -17.80 -17.43 -5.86
N THR A 393 -17.88 -18.64 -6.42
CA THR A 393 -18.77 -19.71 -5.90
C THR A 393 -18.11 -20.50 -4.77
N ARG A 394 -16.77 -20.66 -4.81
CA ARG A 394 -16.01 -21.26 -3.71
C ARG A 394 -14.62 -20.63 -3.55
N ALA A 395 -14.33 -20.20 -2.32
CA ALA A 395 -13.01 -19.72 -1.90
C ALA A 395 -12.79 -20.01 -0.41
N GLU A 396 -11.53 -20.12 0.00
CA GLU A 396 -11.12 -20.27 1.40
C GLU A 396 -9.93 -19.33 1.66
N ASP A 397 -10.10 -18.39 2.59
CA ASP A 397 -9.19 -17.25 2.80
C ASP A 397 -8.70 -16.64 1.46
N ARG A 398 -7.42 -16.81 1.12
CA ARG A 398 -6.77 -16.22 -0.06
C ARG A 398 -6.78 -17.12 -1.30
N VAL A 399 -7.45 -18.27 -1.25
CA VAL A 399 -7.49 -19.26 -2.35
C VAL A 399 -8.87 -19.29 -2.99
N LEU A 400 -8.91 -18.94 -4.28
CA LEU A 400 -10.06 -19.06 -5.16
C LEU A 400 -10.09 -20.48 -5.74
N TYR A 401 -11.12 -21.25 -5.42
CA TYR A 401 -11.31 -22.59 -5.94
C TYR A 401 -12.28 -22.64 -7.11
N GLU A 402 -13.31 -21.79 -7.10
CA GLU A 402 -14.32 -21.72 -8.16
C GLU A 402 -14.80 -20.29 -8.40
N LEU A 403 -14.90 -19.94 -9.68
CA LEU A 403 -15.36 -18.65 -10.20
C LEU A 403 -16.43 -18.94 -11.27
N GLY A 404 -17.64 -18.44 -11.09
CA GLY A 404 -18.78 -18.78 -11.96
C GLY A 404 -19.14 -20.27 -11.96
N GLY A 405 -18.86 -21.01 -10.87
CA GLY A 405 -19.06 -22.46 -10.80
C GLY A 405 -18.00 -23.31 -11.51
N ARG A 406 -16.92 -22.69 -12.03
CA ARG A 406 -15.84 -23.35 -12.77
C ARG A 406 -14.47 -23.13 -12.12
N PRO A 407 -13.48 -24.01 -12.34
CA PRO A 407 -12.11 -23.78 -11.87
C PRO A 407 -11.53 -22.47 -12.44
N PRO A 408 -10.95 -21.57 -11.63
CA PRO A 408 -10.56 -20.25 -12.09
C PRO A 408 -9.42 -20.25 -13.11
N LEU A 409 -8.57 -21.29 -13.17
CA LEU A 409 -7.59 -21.45 -14.25
C LEU A 409 -8.25 -21.77 -15.61
N GLU A 410 -9.42 -22.39 -15.63
CA GLU A 410 -10.18 -22.64 -16.86
C GLU A 410 -10.77 -21.33 -17.39
N VAL A 411 -11.46 -20.60 -16.51
CA VAL A 411 -12.02 -19.25 -16.78
C VAL A 411 -10.94 -18.29 -17.26
N LEU A 412 -9.74 -18.32 -16.64
CA LEU A 412 -8.61 -17.49 -17.04
C LEU A 412 -8.08 -17.87 -18.44
N ARG A 413 -7.97 -19.17 -18.76
CA ARG A 413 -7.52 -19.63 -20.09
C ARG A 413 -8.49 -19.19 -21.19
N GLU A 414 -9.79 -19.32 -20.95
CA GLU A 414 -10.83 -18.86 -21.86
C GLU A 414 -10.77 -17.33 -22.05
N THR A 415 -10.73 -16.58 -20.94
CA THR A 415 -10.58 -15.12 -20.93
C THR A 415 -9.37 -14.68 -21.77
N LEU A 416 -8.19 -15.26 -21.53
CA LEU A 416 -6.98 -14.93 -22.28
C LEU A 416 -7.06 -15.36 -23.76
N SER A 417 -7.76 -16.44 -24.09
CA SER A 417 -7.93 -16.89 -25.48
C SER A 417 -8.81 -15.93 -26.29
N SER A 418 -9.72 -15.20 -25.64
CA SER A 418 -10.52 -14.13 -26.25
C SER A 418 -9.82 -12.76 -26.30
N CYS A 419 -8.71 -12.59 -25.57
CA CYS A 419 -7.92 -11.35 -25.57
C CYS A 419 -7.05 -11.20 -26.82
N THR A 420 -6.68 -9.96 -27.14
CA THR A 420 -5.72 -9.66 -28.22
C THR A 420 -4.34 -10.31 -27.95
N PRO A 421 -3.51 -10.56 -28.98
CA PRO A 421 -2.14 -11.08 -28.78
C PRO A 421 -1.27 -10.17 -27.90
N GLU A 422 -1.53 -8.87 -27.91
CA GLU A 422 -0.86 -7.91 -27.02
C GLU A 422 -1.29 -8.09 -25.56
N ASP A 423 -2.59 -8.21 -25.30
CA ASP A 423 -3.14 -8.46 -23.96
C ASP A 423 -2.68 -9.81 -23.41
N GLN A 424 -2.64 -10.85 -24.24
CA GLN A 424 -2.08 -12.16 -23.88
C GLN A 424 -0.59 -12.09 -23.50
N ARG A 425 0.18 -11.19 -24.13
CA ARG A 425 1.59 -10.92 -23.80
C ARG A 425 1.71 -10.09 -22.52
N LEU A 426 0.83 -9.11 -22.32
CA LEU A 426 0.78 -8.24 -21.14
C LEU A 426 0.40 -9.02 -19.87
N ALA A 427 -0.60 -9.90 -19.96
CA ALA A 427 -1.07 -10.79 -18.90
C ALA A 427 0.06 -11.61 -18.26
N ARG A 428 1.14 -11.89 -18.99
CA ARG A 428 2.30 -12.64 -18.48
C ARG A 428 3.07 -11.93 -17.36
N LYS A 429 2.93 -10.61 -17.25
CA LYS A 429 3.64 -9.77 -16.27
C LYS A 429 2.73 -8.83 -15.47
N ALA A 430 1.48 -8.65 -15.90
CA ALA A 430 0.59 -7.61 -15.40
C ALA A 430 -0.88 -8.04 -15.33
N LEU A 431 -1.12 -9.29 -14.91
CA LEU A 431 -2.46 -9.83 -14.63
C LEU A 431 -2.81 -9.70 -13.14
N PHE A 432 -4.01 -9.19 -12.86
CA PHE A 432 -4.52 -8.91 -11.52
C PHE A 432 -5.96 -9.45 -11.38
N ALA A 433 -6.42 -9.57 -10.13
CA ALA A 433 -7.82 -9.76 -9.78
C ALA A 433 -8.43 -8.42 -9.39
N GLY A 434 -9.56 -8.04 -9.99
CA GLY A 434 -10.43 -6.98 -9.50
C GLY A 434 -11.55 -7.60 -8.68
N LEU A 435 -11.68 -7.21 -7.41
CA LEU A 435 -12.75 -7.67 -6.52
C LEU A 435 -13.77 -6.53 -6.35
N LEU A 436 -15.06 -6.78 -6.61
CA LEU A 436 -16.07 -5.73 -6.52
C LEU A 436 -16.19 -5.22 -5.06
N ILE A 437 -16.27 -3.90 -4.91
CA ILE A 437 -16.28 -3.22 -3.59
C ILE A 437 -17.68 -3.20 -2.98
N ASP A 438 -18.71 -2.94 -3.79
CA ASP A 438 -20.12 -2.98 -3.41
C ASP A 438 -20.96 -3.74 -4.44
N GLU A 439 -21.42 -4.94 -4.05
CA GLU A 439 -22.30 -5.79 -4.84
C GLU A 439 -23.70 -5.16 -5.08
N LYS A 440 -24.08 -4.12 -4.33
CA LYS A 440 -25.37 -3.44 -4.50
C LYS A 440 -25.37 -2.47 -5.69
N ARG A 441 -24.21 -2.15 -6.26
CA ARG A 441 -24.10 -1.19 -7.36
C ARG A 441 -24.47 -1.85 -8.70
N ALA A 442 -25.58 -1.42 -9.29
CA ALA A 442 -25.98 -1.86 -10.62
C ALA A 442 -24.96 -1.40 -11.69
N GLY A 443 -24.36 -2.35 -12.39
CA GLY A 443 -23.38 -2.12 -13.47
C GLY A 443 -22.01 -1.68 -12.95
N ALA A 444 -21.14 -2.66 -12.67
CA ALA A 444 -19.77 -2.41 -12.24
C ALA A 444 -18.94 -1.72 -13.33
N ARG A 445 -18.24 -0.64 -12.96
CA ARG A 445 -17.34 0.12 -13.81
C ARG A 445 -15.91 0.07 -13.30
N ARG A 446 -14.99 0.56 -14.12
CA ARG A 446 -13.62 0.87 -13.71
C ARG A 446 -13.65 1.82 -12.50
N GLY A 447 -12.94 1.45 -11.42
CA GLY A 447 -12.97 2.14 -10.12
C GLY A 447 -13.90 1.49 -9.08
N ASP A 448 -14.87 0.65 -9.48
CA ASP A 448 -15.72 -0.12 -8.54
C ASP A 448 -15.04 -1.41 -8.04
N PHE A 449 -13.94 -1.80 -8.68
CA PHE A 449 -13.13 -2.96 -8.32
C PHE A 449 -11.90 -2.57 -7.51
N LEU A 450 -11.66 -3.32 -6.44
CA LEU A 450 -10.43 -3.31 -5.66
C LEU A 450 -9.41 -4.26 -6.30
N ILE A 451 -8.33 -3.70 -6.83
CA ILE A 451 -7.27 -4.45 -7.50
C ILE A 451 -6.39 -5.20 -6.50
N ARG A 452 -6.07 -6.45 -6.86
CA ARG A 452 -5.27 -7.40 -6.06
C ARG A 452 -4.33 -8.21 -6.94
N ASN A 453 -3.13 -8.44 -6.43
CA ASN A 453 -2.12 -9.28 -7.07
C ASN A 453 -2.58 -10.75 -7.10
N LEU A 454 -2.32 -11.45 -8.19
CA LEU A 454 -2.32 -12.92 -8.19
C LEU A 454 -0.98 -13.39 -7.61
N LEU A 455 -1.02 -14.17 -6.53
CA LEU A 455 0.16 -14.64 -5.79
C LEU A 455 0.68 -16.00 -6.29
N GLY A 456 -0.14 -16.71 -7.06
CA GLY A 456 0.17 -18.06 -7.52
C GLY A 456 -1.09 -18.79 -7.99
N PHE A 457 -0.91 -20.05 -8.38
CA PHE A 457 -1.94 -20.93 -8.91
C PHE A 457 -1.57 -22.39 -8.59
N ASP A 458 -2.56 -23.26 -8.61
CA ASP A 458 -2.38 -24.72 -8.52
C ASP A 458 -2.92 -25.35 -9.81
N GLN A 459 -2.12 -26.14 -10.51
CA GLN A 459 -2.53 -26.73 -11.79
C GLN A 459 -3.47 -27.92 -11.62
N ASP A 460 -3.28 -28.68 -10.54
CA ASP A 460 -3.99 -29.95 -10.30
C ASP A 460 -5.38 -29.66 -9.73
N MET A 461 -5.48 -28.66 -8.84
CA MET A 461 -6.77 -28.17 -8.31
C MET A 461 -7.44 -27.09 -9.19
N GLY A 462 -6.77 -26.61 -10.23
CA GLY A 462 -7.27 -25.52 -11.08
C GLY A 462 -7.41 -24.16 -10.39
N SER A 463 -6.85 -23.99 -9.18
CA SER A 463 -7.12 -22.88 -8.26
C SER A 463 -6.17 -21.69 -8.44
N LEU A 464 -6.59 -20.51 -7.96
CA LEU A 464 -5.78 -19.28 -7.95
C LEU A 464 -5.60 -18.76 -6.51
N LYS A 465 -4.40 -18.24 -6.20
CA LYS A 465 -4.15 -17.53 -4.94
C LYS A 465 -4.15 -16.02 -5.18
N VAL A 466 -4.97 -15.30 -4.42
CA VAL A 466 -5.15 -13.84 -4.54
C VAL A 466 -4.53 -13.13 -3.33
N GLY A 467 -4.06 -11.90 -3.52
CA GLY A 467 -3.50 -11.03 -2.49
C GLY A 467 -4.52 -10.41 -1.53
N ALA A 468 -5.63 -11.08 -1.25
CA ALA A 468 -6.71 -10.65 -0.36
C ALA A 468 -7.54 -11.85 0.10
N SER A 469 -8.14 -11.76 1.27
CA SER A 469 -9.13 -12.74 1.72
C SER A 469 -10.43 -12.57 0.91
N LEU A 470 -10.85 -13.65 0.27
CA LEU A 470 -11.98 -13.74 -0.64
C LEU A 470 -13.25 -14.17 0.09
N ARG A 471 -14.42 -13.76 -0.42
CA ARG A 471 -15.71 -14.22 0.10
C ARG A 471 -16.52 -14.89 -0.99
N ARG A 472 -17.14 -16.04 -0.68
CA ARG A 472 -18.17 -16.63 -1.53
C ARG A 472 -19.31 -15.62 -1.72
N GLY A 473 -19.80 -15.51 -2.96
CA GLY A 473 -20.81 -14.52 -3.35
C GLY A 473 -20.25 -13.15 -3.73
N GLN A 474 -18.94 -12.90 -3.57
CA GLN A 474 -18.30 -11.68 -4.07
C GLN A 474 -18.06 -11.79 -5.59
N THR A 475 -18.22 -10.69 -6.31
CA THR A 475 -17.92 -10.60 -7.75
C THR A 475 -16.44 -10.33 -7.98
N MET A 476 -15.83 -11.06 -8.92
CA MET A 476 -14.44 -10.90 -9.36
C MET A 476 -14.35 -10.83 -10.89
N GLN A 477 -13.45 -9.99 -11.39
CA GLN A 477 -13.09 -9.91 -12.81
C GLN A 477 -11.57 -9.92 -12.96
N PHE A 478 -11.05 -10.50 -14.05
CA PHE A 478 -9.63 -10.40 -14.37
C PHE A 478 -9.29 -8.99 -14.89
N GLN A 479 -8.06 -8.54 -14.62
CA GLN A 479 -7.65 -7.17 -14.87
C GLN A 479 -6.23 -7.14 -15.43
N LEU A 480 -5.96 -6.24 -16.37
CA LEU A 480 -4.63 -5.94 -16.90
C LEU A 480 -4.16 -4.55 -16.48
N ARG A 481 -2.83 -4.39 -16.36
CA ARG A 481 -2.18 -3.12 -16.05
C ARG A 481 -1.15 -2.75 -17.09
N ASP A 482 -1.25 -1.55 -17.63
CA ASP A 482 -0.28 -0.94 -18.54
C ASP A 482 -0.16 0.56 -18.27
N ALA A 483 0.86 1.21 -18.86
CA ALA A 483 1.16 2.62 -18.63
C ALA A 483 0.03 3.55 -19.05
N GLN A 484 -0.56 3.32 -20.24
CA GLN A 484 -1.65 4.13 -20.78
C GLN A 484 -2.91 4.03 -19.92
N THR A 485 -3.23 2.82 -19.47
CA THR A 485 -4.32 2.55 -18.53
C THR A 485 -4.08 3.28 -17.21
N SER A 486 -2.86 3.21 -16.66
CA SER A 486 -2.48 3.88 -15.40
C SER A 486 -2.54 5.41 -15.46
N ASP A 487 -2.05 6.00 -16.55
CA ASP A 487 -2.14 7.44 -16.85
C ASP A 487 -3.61 7.90 -16.97
N SER A 488 -4.41 7.16 -17.77
CA SER A 488 -5.84 7.44 -17.97
C SER A 488 -6.64 7.34 -16.66
N ASP A 489 -6.28 6.42 -15.76
CA ASP A 489 -6.89 6.27 -14.44
C ASP A 489 -6.65 7.52 -13.59
N LEU A 490 -5.39 7.91 -13.46
CA LEU A 490 -4.98 9.03 -12.63
C LEU A 490 -5.58 10.34 -13.17
N LYS A 491 -5.58 10.54 -14.50
CA LYS A 491 -6.27 11.67 -15.13
C LYS A 491 -7.76 11.73 -14.77
N SER A 492 -8.46 10.59 -14.87
CA SER A 492 -9.90 10.52 -14.58
C SER A 492 -10.19 10.81 -13.10
N MET A 493 -9.41 10.23 -12.18
CA MET A 493 -9.57 10.44 -10.74
C MET A 493 -9.20 11.88 -10.32
N LEU A 494 -8.17 12.48 -10.93
CA LEU A 494 -7.80 13.89 -10.69
C LEU A 494 -8.84 14.86 -11.26
N ALA A 495 -9.48 14.54 -12.39
CA ALA A 495 -10.56 15.35 -12.94
C ALA A 495 -11.84 15.29 -12.07
N ALA A 496 -12.10 14.16 -11.40
CA ALA A 496 -13.24 13.98 -10.51
C ALA A 496 -13.11 14.71 -9.15
N LEU A 497 -11.91 15.19 -8.78
CA LEU A 497 -11.74 15.95 -7.53
C LEU A 497 -12.42 17.33 -7.61
N PRO A 498 -13.25 17.71 -6.62
CA PRO A 498 -13.83 19.05 -6.56
C PRO A 498 -12.74 20.14 -6.55
N ASP A 499 -12.95 21.23 -7.29
CA ASP A 499 -12.04 22.36 -7.28
C ASP A 499 -11.96 23.00 -5.89
N ALA A 500 -10.72 23.27 -5.45
CA ALA A 500 -10.42 23.86 -4.15
C ALA A 500 -10.34 25.40 -4.18
N GLY A 501 -10.59 26.01 -5.34
CA GLY A 501 -10.39 27.45 -5.56
C GLY A 501 -8.96 27.90 -5.21
N SER A 502 -8.85 29.05 -4.56
CA SER A 502 -7.58 29.63 -4.10
C SER A 502 -7.20 29.27 -2.65
N ALA A 503 -7.91 28.32 -2.02
CA ALA A 503 -7.64 27.94 -0.63
C ALA A 503 -6.20 27.37 -0.48
N PRO A 504 -5.46 27.74 0.60
CA PRO A 504 -4.16 27.15 0.88
C PRO A 504 -4.26 25.64 1.01
N ARG A 505 -3.43 24.92 0.27
CA ARG A 505 -3.45 23.47 0.18
C ARG A 505 -2.05 22.90 0.02
N GLY A 506 -1.87 21.68 0.52
CA GLY A 506 -0.71 20.85 0.22
C GLY A 506 -1.14 19.42 -0.04
N ALA A 507 -0.22 18.58 -0.49
CA ALA A 507 -0.53 17.21 -0.86
C ALA A 507 0.48 16.17 -0.35
N LEU A 508 -0.04 15.02 0.07
CA LEU A 508 0.73 13.79 0.24
C LEU A 508 0.39 12.85 -0.93
N LEU A 509 1.40 12.44 -1.68
CA LEU A 509 1.29 11.48 -2.79
C LEU A 509 2.05 10.19 -2.43
N VAL A 510 1.36 9.06 -2.44
CA VAL A 510 1.94 7.74 -2.15
C VAL A 510 1.76 6.87 -3.39
N ASN A 511 2.85 6.62 -4.09
CA ASN A 511 2.86 5.83 -5.32
C ASN A 511 3.31 4.41 -5.01
N CYS A 512 2.74 3.40 -5.65
CA CYS A 512 3.27 2.04 -5.56
C CYS A 512 4.68 1.96 -6.17
N CYS A 513 5.58 1.17 -5.57
CA CYS A 513 6.90 0.84 -6.15
C CYS A 513 6.84 0.23 -7.57
N GLY A 514 5.66 -0.19 -8.04
CA GLY A 514 5.41 -0.60 -9.42
C GLY A 514 4.89 0.52 -10.35
N ARG A 515 5.11 1.80 -10.02
CA ARG A 515 4.82 2.99 -10.87
C ARG A 515 6.15 3.62 -11.30
N GLY A 516 6.19 4.93 -11.55
CA GLY A 516 7.40 5.67 -11.93
C GLY A 516 8.06 5.17 -13.22
N GLN A 517 9.39 5.30 -13.27
CA GLN A 517 10.23 5.01 -14.43
C GLN A 517 10.03 3.60 -14.99
N GLY A 518 9.77 2.61 -14.11
CA GLY A 518 9.60 1.20 -14.49
C GLY A 518 8.28 0.89 -15.20
N LEU A 519 7.24 1.71 -15.00
CA LEU A 519 5.95 1.57 -15.67
C LEU A 519 5.85 2.50 -16.88
N TYR A 520 6.17 3.78 -16.69
CA TYR A 520 5.87 4.84 -17.66
C TYR A 520 7.00 5.10 -18.66
N GLY A 521 8.24 4.68 -18.35
CA GLY A 521 9.43 5.12 -19.08
C GLY A 521 9.87 6.56 -18.73
N ASP A 522 9.14 7.23 -17.83
CA ASP A 522 9.40 8.56 -17.29
C ASP A 522 9.31 8.50 -15.76
N GLY A 523 10.25 9.15 -15.07
CA GLY A 523 10.38 9.11 -13.62
C GLY A 523 9.42 10.06 -12.90
N ASP A 524 9.14 11.23 -13.47
CA ASP A 524 8.38 12.31 -12.82
C ASP A 524 6.86 12.24 -13.12
N HIS A 525 6.39 11.17 -13.75
CA HIS A 525 5.07 11.11 -14.42
C HIS A 525 3.88 11.47 -13.51
N ASP A 526 3.70 10.78 -12.38
CA ASP A 526 2.51 10.95 -11.55
C ASP A 526 2.53 12.33 -10.86
N SER A 527 3.68 12.76 -10.33
CA SER A 527 3.81 14.07 -9.68
C SER A 527 3.68 15.23 -10.66
N ALA A 528 4.26 15.13 -11.85
CA ALA A 528 4.11 16.12 -12.93
C ALA A 528 2.65 16.26 -13.37
N LEU A 529 1.90 15.15 -13.40
CA LEU A 529 0.48 15.08 -13.78
C LEU A 529 -0.45 15.66 -12.70
N VAL A 530 -0.22 15.34 -11.42
CA VAL A 530 -0.96 15.97 -10.30
C VAL A 530 -0.79 17.49 -10.34
N GLN A 531 0.45 17.96 -10.51
CA GLN A 531 0.79 19.38 -10.51
C GLN A 531 0.27 20.11 -11.76
N SER A 532 0.11 19.44 -12.90
CA SER A 532 -0.46 20.05 -14.11
C SER A 532 -1.99 20.11 -14.06
N MET A 533 -2.66 19.03 -13.66
CA MET A 533 -4.13 18.97 -13.65
C MET A 533 -4.78 19.68 -12.47
N ARG A 534 -4.15 19.65 -11.29
CA ARG A 534 -4.71 20.28 -10.08
C ARG A 534 -4.10 21.67 -9.82
N GLY A 535 -3.14 22.09 -10.62
CA GLY A 535 -2.35 23.31 -10.46
C GLY A 535 -1.24 23.17 -9.40
N PRO A 536 -0.24 24.08 -9.41
CA PRO A 536 0.92 23.98 -8.53
C PRO A 536 0.52 24.03 -7.05
N MET A 537 1.00 23.06 -6.27
CA MET A 537 0.86 23.04 -4.81
C MET A 537 2.06 22.37 -4.14
N PRO A 538 2.41 22.76 -2.90
CA PRO A 538 3.38 22.04 -2.09
C PRO A 538 2.96 20.57 -1.92
N MET A 539 3.77 19.65 -2.43
CA MET A 539 3.51 18.21 -2.39
C MET A 539 4.78 17.48 -1.99
N ALA A 540 4.68 16.46 -1.15
CA ALA A 540 5.75 15.48 -0.95
C ALA A 540 5.18 14.07 -0.85
N GLY A 541 6.05 13.07 -0.92
CA GLY A 541 5.60 11.70 -1.01
C GLY A 541 6.71 10.66 -1.12
N PHE A 542 6.30 9.41 -1.31
CA PHE A 542 7.20 8.27 -1.42
C PHE A 542 6.63 7.11 -2.23
N PHE A 543 7.53 6.22 -2.62
CA PHE A 543 7.20 4.97 -3.29
C PHE A 543 6.99 3.85 -2.24
N ALA A 544 5.76 3.41 -2.06
CA ALA A 544 5.33 2.45 -1.04
C ALA A 544 5.26 1.01 -1.56
N SER A 545 5.39 0.04 -0.63
CA SER A 545 5.15 -1.38 -0.93
C SER A 545 3.67 -1.77 -0.94
N GLY A 546 2.80 -0.84 -0.55
CA GLY A 546 1.34 -0.87 -0.63
C GLY A 546 0.78 0.45 -0.09
N GLU A 547 -0.40 0.85 -0.52
CA GLU A 547 -0.95 2.20 -0.28
C GLU A 547 -2.20 2.13 0.61
N TYR A 548 -2.35 3.04 1.58
CA TYR A 548 -3.64 3.25 2.24
C TYR A 548 -4.45 4.29 1.47
N GLY A 549 -5.70 3.98 1.15
CA GLY A 549 -6.60 4.94 0.52
C GLY A 549 -8.07 4.56 0.66
N PRO A 550 -8.98 5.54 0.84
CA PRO A 550 -10.41 5.29 0.83
C PRO A 550 -10.95 5.17 -0.60
N VAL A 551 -11.83 4.21 -0.81
CA VAL A 551 -12.72 4.13 -1.98
C VAL A 551 -14.14 4.07 -1.46
N ASP A 552 -15.00 4.93 -1.96
CA ASP A 552 -16.41 5.08 -1.54
C ASP A 552 -16.59 5.17 -0.01
N GLY A 553 -15.81 6.04 0.63
CA GLY A 553 -15.86 6.28 2.08
C GLY A 553 -15.30 5.14 2.96
N ARG A 554 -14.75 4.08 2.37
CA ARG A 554 -14.16 2.93 3.09
C ARG A 554 -12.67 2.81 2.80
N ASN A 555 -11.86 2.68 3.85
CA ASN A 555 -10.41 2.54 3.74
C ASN A 555 -10.03 1.14 3.29
N PHE A 556 -9.11 1.06 2.34
CA PHE A 556 -8.49 -0.18 1.90
C PHE A 556 -6.97 -0.05 1.87
N VAL A 557 -6.30 -1.18 1.94
CA VAL A 557 -4.92 -1.32 1.45
C VAL A 557 -5.01 -1.56 -0.05
N HIS A 558 -4.11 -0.96 -0.81
CA HIS A 558 -3.99 -1.13 -2.25
C HIS A 558 -2.61 -1.64 -2.62
N GLY A 559 -2.50 -2.21 -3.82
CA GLY A 559 -1.25 -2.37 -4.53
C GLY A 559 -1.41 -1.86 -5.94
N SER A 560 -0.30 -1.64 -6.65
CA SER A 560 -0.30 -1.08 -8.02
C SER A 560 -0.90 0.33 -8.14
N THR A 561 -1.15 1.01 -7.03
CA THR A 561 -2.01 2.21 -6.96
C THR A 561 -1.19 3.49 -6.75
N SER A 562 -1.79 4.64 -7.06
CA SER A 562 -1.37 5.95 -6.55
C SER A 562 -2.45 6.48 -5.63
N SER A 563 -2.09 6.74 -4.38
CA SER A 563 -2.97 7.35 -3.38
C SER A 563 -2.52 8.79 -3.13
N LEU A 564 -3.40 9.73 -3.40
CA LEU A 564 -3.19 11.16 -3.20
C LEU A 564 -4.17 11.66 -2.15
N VAL A 565 -3.69 12.50 -1.24
CA VAL A 565 -4.55 13.38 -0.45
C VAL A 565 -4.13 14.83 -0.63
N VAL A 566 -5.09 15.69 -0.97
CA VAL A 566 -4.98 17.14 -0.86
C VAL A 566 -5.56 17.57 0.48
N ILE A 567 -4.75 18.27 1.26
CA ILE A 567 -5.02 18.73 2.63
C ILE A 567 -5.29 20.23 2.57
N ARG A 568 -6.37 20.69 3.22
CA ARG A 568 -6.77 22.11 3.26
C ARG A 568 -7.27 22.60 4.61
#